data_AF-J9GKY7-F1
#
_entry.id   AF-J9GKY7-F1
#
_cell.length_a   1.000
_cell.length_b   1.000
_cell.length_c   1.000
_cell.angle_alpha   90.00
_cell.angle_beta   90.00
_cell.angle_gamma   90.00
#
_symmetry.space_group_name_H-M   'P 1'
#
loop_
_entity.id
_entity.type
_entity.pdbx_description
1 polymer ?
#
loop_
_entity_poly.entity_id
_entity_poly.type
_entity_poly.pdbx_seq_one_letter_code
_entity_poly.pdbx_strand_id
1 'polypeptide(L)' 'MEKAGIRCEIQGRPKNFYSIHKKMLRDHKSLSEIYDLLAIRVLVDTVKD' A
#
# COMPACT_ATOMS: atom_id res chain seq x y z
N MET A 1 5.41 -16.39 6.29
CA MET A 1 5.32 -15.82 7.64
C MET A 1 5.12 -16.91 8.68
N GLU A 2 4.13 -17.79 8.49
CA GLU A 2 3.89 -18.95 9.38
C GLU A 2 5.09 -19.92 9.50
N LYS A 3 5.72 -20.31 8.38
CA LYS A 3 6.95 -21.12 8.38
C LYS A 3 8.18 -20.43 9.00
N ALA A 4 8.14 -19.11 9.15
CA ALA A 4 9.19 -18.30 9.77
C ALA A 4 8.86 -17.95 11.24
N GLY A 5 7.72 -18.41 11.77
CA GLY A 5 7.26 -18.08 13.12
C GLY A 5 6.85 -16.63 13.34
N ILE A 6 6.71 -15.84 12.27
CA ILE A 6 6.36 -14.42 12.34
C ILE A 6 4.84 -14.30 12.24
N ARG A 7 4.22 -13.81 13.31
CA ARG A 7 2.81 -13.40 13.28
C ARG A 7 2.70 -12.10 12.50
N CYS A 8 1.86 -12.11 11.47
CA CYS A 8 1.56 -10.92 10.69
C CYS A 8 0.13 -10.95 10.19
N GLU A 9 -0.46 -9.79 10.04
CA GLU A 9 -1.76 -9.61 9.41
C GLU A 9 -1.61 -8.91 8.06
N ILE A 10 -2.21 -9.46 7.02
CA ILE A 10 -2.17 -8.92 5.66
C ILE A 10 -3.55 -8.34 5.34
N GLN A 11 -3.59 -7.04 5.02
CA GLN A 11 -4.82 -6.35 4.68
C GLN A 11 -4.66 -5.58 3.36
N GLY A 12 -5.73 -5.51 2.57
CA GLY A 12 -5.81 -4.63 1.41
C GLY A 12 -6.09 -3.19 1.85
N ARG A 13 -5.25 -2.25 1.42
CA ARG A 13 -5.44 -0.81 1.65
C ARG A 13 -5.81 -0.12 0.33
N PRO A 14 -7.10 0.20 0.11
CA PRO A 14 -7.49 1.04 -1.02
C PRO A 14 -6.90 2.44 -0.82
N LYS A 15 -6.40 3.03 -1.91
CA LYS A 15 -5.87 4.39 -1.89
C LYS A 15 -7.00 5.40 -2.02
N ASN A 16 -6.94 6.49 -1.26
CA ASN A 16 -7.96 7.52 -1.29
C ASN A 16 -7.89 8.30 -2.63
N PHE A 17 -9.05 8.50 -3.28
CA PHE A 17 -9.18 9.24 -4.55
C PHE A 17 -8.57 10.65 -4.50
N TYR A 18 -8.71 11.37 -3.38
CA TYR A 18 -8.09 12.68 -3.22
C TYR A 18 -6.56 12.61 -3.29
N SER A 19 -5.97 11.57 -2.69
CA SER A 19 -4.52 11.35 -2.73
C SER A 19 -4.03 10.90 -4.11
N ILE A 20 -4.85 10.18 -4.86
CA ILE A 20 -4.60 9.81 -6.26
C ILE A 20 -4.61 11.08 -7.12
N HIS A 21 -5.68 11.87 -7.05
CA HIS A 21 -5.83 13.11 -7.79
C HIS A 21 -4.69 14.11 -7.50
N LYS A 22 -4.33 14.28 -6.22
CA LYS A 22 -3.19 15.13 -5.83
C LYS A 22 -1.86 14.63 -6.43
N LYS A 23 -1.65 13.31 -6.51
CA LYS A 23 -0.48 12.71 -7.18
C LYS A 23 -0.51 12.93 -8.69
N MET A 24 -1.67 12.73 -9.33
CA MET A 24 -1.85 12.99 -10.77
C MET A 24 -1.49 14.43 -11.12
N LEU A 25 -1.99 15.39 -10.32
CA LEU A 25 -1.74 16.81 -10.55
C LEU A 25 -0.26 17.19 -10.35
N ARG A 26 0.37 16.65 -9.30
CA ARG A 26 1.79 16.94 -9.02
C ARG A 26 2.73 16.30 -10.04
N ASP A 27 2.51 15.03 -10.35
CA ASP A 27 3.43 14.23 -11.15
C ASP A 27 3.06 14.25 -12.65
N HIS A 28 1.99 14.96 -13.03
CA HIS A 28 1.44 15.09 -14.40
C HIS A 28 1.14 13.74 -15.08
N LYS A 29 0.75 12.74 -14.27
CA LYS A 29 0.47 11.38 -14.73
C LYS A 29 -1.02 11.13 -14.88
N SER A 30 -1.42 10.39 -15.91
CA SER A 30 -2.79 9.95 -16.09
C SER A 30 -3.14 8.83 -15.11
N LEU A 31 -4.44 8.62 -14.84
CA LEU A 31 -4.91 7.58 -13.93
C LEU A 31 -4.43 6.18 -14.34
N SER A 32 -4.31 5.95 -15.66
CA SER A 32 -3.79 4.71 -16.25
C SER A 32 -2.32 4.42 -15.92
N GLU A 33 -1.54 5.44 -15.56
CA GLU A 33 -0.14 5.29 -15.15
C GLU A 33 -0.01 5.09 -13.64
N ILE A 34 -1.12 5.18 -12.89
CA ILE A 34 -1.15 4.92 -11.45
C ILE A 34 -1.46 3.43 -11.25
N TYR A 35 -0.40 2.63 -11.22
CA TYR A 35 -0.50 1.20 -10.95
C TYR A 35 -0.75 0.88 -9.46
N ASP A 36 -0.43 1.81 -8.55
CA ASP A 36 -0.56 1.65 -7.09
C ASP A 36 -1.97 2.00 -6.55
N LEU A 37 -3.03 1.68 -7.27
CA LEU A 37 -4.41 1.90 -6.77
C LEU A 37 -4.75 0.95 -5.62
N LEU A 38 -4.18 -0.26 -5.68
CA LEU A 38 -4.28 -1.27 -4.65
C LEU A 38 -2.92 -1.39 -3.94
N ALA A 39 -2.88 -1.12 -2.64
CA ALA A 39 -1.70 -1.34 -1.82
C ALA A 39 -1.96 -2.46 -0.82
N ILE A 40 -0.95 -3.28 -0.55
CA ILE A 40 -0.99 -4.29 0.51
C ILE A 40 -0.37 -3.68 1.77
N ARG A 41 -1.06 -3.81 2.90
CA ARG A 41 -0.53 -3.45 4.22
C ARG A 41 -0.22 -4.73 4.97
N VAL A 42 1.00 -4.82 5.49
CA VAL A 42 1.44 -5.91 6.38
C VAL A 42 1.63 -5.31 7.76
N LEU A 43 0.88 -5.79 8.74
CA LEU A 43 1.03 -5.45 10.15
C LEU A 43 1.82 -6.58 10.83
N VAL A 44 2.83 -6.21 11.60
CA VAL A 44 3.66 -7.12 12.38
C VAL A 44 3.72 -6.62 13.83
N ASP A 45 3.72 -7.55 14.78
CA ASP A 45 3.65 -7.22 16.21
C ASP A 45 4.96 -6.61 16.73
N THR A 46 6.09 -6.96 16.12
CA THR A 46 7.42 -6.51 16.53
C THR A 46 8.23 -6.12 15.32
N VAL A 47 8.89 -4.95 15.37
CA VAL A 47 9.99 -4.66 14.47
C VAL A 47 11.19 -5.46 15.00
N LYS A 48 11.51 -6.56 14.34
CA LYS A 48 12.74 -7.30 14.63
C LYS A 48 13.82 -6.71 13.74
N ASP A 49 14.88 -6.18 14.33
CA ASP A 49 16.11 -5.77 13.61
C ASP A 49 16.72 -6.94 12.84
#